data_AF-A0AAN8J2A9-F1
#
_entry.id   AF-A0AAN8J2A9-F1
#
_cell.length_a   1.000
_cell.length_b   1.000
_cell.length_c   1.000
_cell.angle_alpha   90.00
_cell.angle_beta   90.00
_cell.angle_gamma   90.00
#
_symmetry.space_group_name_H-M   'P 1'
#
loop_
_entity.id
_entity.type
_entity.pdbx_description
1 polymer ?
#
loop_
_entity_poly.entity_id
_entity_poly.type
_entity_poly.pdbx_seq_one_letter_code
_entity_poly.pdbx_strand_id
1 'polypeptide(L)'
;MHVRLYLVRTFLEKVATAPDASLRSPLTDLTRLYAFDLITASQGEFLKGGFMSERQAEGIRDGVYRCLERLRPNAVSLVDSWDFDDAELHSVLGRRDGNVYPALLEWAQKSQLNKTEVLPTFEKYLGPMMKEGRSKL
;
A
#
# COMPACT_ATOMS: atom_id res chain seq x y z
N MET A 1 -15.05 6.87 17.04
CA MET A 1 -14.28 8.13 17.15
C MET A 1 -13.21 8.14 18.26
N HIS A 2 -13.47 7.60 19.46
CA HIS A 2 -12.51 7.64 20.59
C HIS A 2 -11.11 7.07 20.29
N VAL A 3 -11.03 5.84 19.75
CA VAL A 3 -9.73 5.19 19.46
C VAL A 3 -8.93 5.96 18.41
N ARG A 4 -9.59 6.42 17.33
CA ARG A 4 -8.96 7.22 16.27
C ARG A 4 -8.37 8.52 16.82
N LEU A 5 -9.12 9.22 17.68
CA LEU A 5 -8.63 10.41 18.36
C LEU A 5 -7.41 10.12 19.23
N TYR A 6 -7.45 9.03 20.01
CA TYR A 6 -6.33 8.60 20.84
C TYR A 6 -5.07 8.32 20.00
N LEU A 7 -5.21 7.64 18.85
CA LEU A 7 -4.10 7.37 17.94
C LEU A 7 -3.49 8.67 17.37
N VAL A 8 -4.32 9.58 16.87
CA VAL A 8 -3.85 10.88 16.34
C VAL A 8 -3.15 11.70 17.43
N ARG A 9 -3.75 11.76 18.63
CA ARG A 9 -3.18 12.48 19.77
C ARG A 9 -1.82 11.91 20.17
N THR A 10 -1.74 10.59 20.35
CA THR A 10 -0.50 9.91 20.74
C THR A 10 0.58 10.12 19.67
N PHE A 11 0.20 10.06 18.39
CA PHE A 11 1.14 10.29 17.29
C PHE A 11 1.68 11.74 17.34
N LEU A 12 0.82 12.75 17.46
CA LEU A 12 1.23 14.15 17.59
C LEU A 12 2.17 14.39 18.79
N GLU A 13 1.84 13.82 19.95
CA GLU A 13 2.67 13.92 21.16
C GLU A 13 4.06 13.27 20.97
N LYS A 14 4.12 12.12 20.28
CA LYS A 14 5.39 11.45 19.95
C LYS A 14 6.22 12.23 18.93
N VAL A 15 5.59 12.81 17.91
CA VAL A 15 6.32 13.66 16.94
C VAL A 15 6.84 14.93 17.60
N ALA A 16 6.07 15.55 18.50
CA ALA A 16 6.51 16.75 19.21
C ALA A 16 7.74 16.53 20.11
N THR A 17 7.93 15.30 20.60
CA THR A 17 9.05 14.92 21.47
C THR A 17 10.26 14.35 20.72
N ALA A 18 10.18 14.23 19.38
CA ALA A 18 11.30 13.73 18.59
C ALA A 18 12.49 14.72 18.58
N PRO A 19 13.71 14.26 18.85
CA PRO A 19 14.87 15.14 19.09
C PRO A 19 15.32 15.89 17.84
N ASP A 20 15.25 15.25 16.67
CA ASP A 20 15.73 15.84 15.42
C ASP A 20 14.63 16.58 14.67
N ALA A 21 14.92 17.81 14.24
CA ALA A 21 14.05 18.60 13.38
C ALA A 21 13.84 17.92 12.00
N SER A 22 14.87 17.24 11.50
CA SER A 22 14.83 16.54 10.21
C SER A 22 13.81 15.38 10.21
N LEU A 23 13.65 14.70 11.36
CA LEU A 23 12.66 13.65 11.57
C LEU A 23 11.27 14.22 11.82
N ARG A 24 11.18 15.34 12.56
CA ARG A 24 9.89 15.96 12.90
C ARG A 24 9.10 16.40 11.68
N SER A 25 9.77 16.95 10.66
CA SER A 25 9.08 17.45 9.45
C SER A 25 8.29 16.37 8.70
N PRO A 26 8.90 15.27 8.21
CA PRO A 26 8.17 14.21 7.51
C PRO A 26 7.17 13.49 8.41
N LEU A 27 7.47 13.28 9.69
CA LEU A 27 6.53 12.66 10.62
C LEU A 27 5.31 13.55 10.89
N THR A 28 5.48 14.87 10.96
CA THR A 28 4.36 15.81 11.10
C THR A 28 3.45 15.76 9.88
N ASP A 29 4.02 15.73 8.67
CA ASP A 29 3.24 15.62 7.44
C ASP A 29 2.51 14.27 7.35
N LEU A 30 3.12 13.18 7.84
CA LEU A 30 2.49 11.86 7.93
C LEU A 30 1.33 11.84 8.93
N THR A 31 1.50 12.43 10.12
CA THR A 31 0.41 12.55 11.10
C THR A 31 -0.72 13.43 10.60
N ARG A 32 -0.42 14.52 9.87
CA ARG A 32 -1.43 15.37 9.22
C ARG A 32 -2.21 14.61 8.16
N LEU A 33 -1.52 13.87 7.29
CA LEU A 33 -2.17 13.04 6.28
C LEU A 33 -3.11 12.03 6.93
N TYR A 34 -2.66 11.34 7.98
CA TYR A 34 -3.49 10.41 8.74
C TYR A 34 -4.72 11.09 9.36
N ALA A 35 -4.56 12.26 9.98
CA ALA A 35 -5.67 13.00 10.56
C ALA A 35 -6.68 13.48 9.50
N PHE A 36 -6.20 13.98 8.35
CA PHE A 36 -7.07 14.43 7.26
C PHE A 36 -7.85 13.26 6.64
N ASP A 37 -7.20 12.11 6.41
CA ASP A 37 -7.87 10.90 5.92
C ASP A 37 -9.01 10.45 6.85
N LEU A 38 -8.75 10.42 8.17
CA LEU A 38 -9.78 10.09 9.16
C LEU A 38 -10.95 11.09 9.16
N ILE A 39 -10.66 12.39 9.02
CA ILE A 39 -11.68 13.44 8.96
C ILE A 39 -12.50 13.29 7.68
N THR A 40 -11.86 13.04 6.53
CA THR A 40 -12.54 12.82 5.25
C THR A 40 -13.44 11.58 5.31
N ALA A 41 -12.97 10.49 5.92
CA ALA A 41 -13.76 9.27 6.10
C ALA A 41 -15.00 9.47 7.00
N SER A 42 -14.93 10.39 7.96
CA SER A 42 -16.03 10.73 8.89
C SER A 42 -16.72 12.07 8.56
N GLN A 43 -16.50 12.64 7.38
CA GLN A 43 -16.92 14.00 7.01
C GLN A 43 -18.44 14.24 7.21
N GLY A 44 -19.26 13.24 6.91
CA GLY A 44 -20.71 13.34 7.05
C GLY A 44 -21.18 13.61 8.49
N GLU A 45 -20.49 13.08 9.50
CA GLU A 45 -20.80 13.32 10.92
C GLU A 45 -20.47 14.76 11.32
N PHE A 46 -19.33 15.28 10.87
CA PHE A 46 -18.88 16.63 11.16
C PHE A 46 -19.76 17.70 10.50
N LEU A 47 -20.19 17.47 9.25
CA LEU A 47 -21.10 18.36 8.54
C LEU A 47 -22.50 18.36 9.19
N LYS A 48 -23.06 17.18 9.47
CA LYS A 48 -24.39 17.08 10.11
C LYS A 48 -24.43 17.72 11.50
N GLY A 49 -23.34 17.61 12.26
CA GLY A 49 -23.23 18.22 13.58
C GLY A 49 -22.93 19.72 13.57
N GLY A 50 -22.75 20.34 12.40
CA GLY A 50 -22.38 21.76 12.29
C GLY A 50 -20.97 22.10 12.79
N PHE A 51 -20.14 21.09 13.08
CA PHE A 51 -18.76 21.26 13.54
C PHE A 51 -17.78 21.60 12.40
N MET A 52 -18.21 21.39 11.16
CA MET A 52 -17.43 21.67 9.96
C MET A 52 -18.33 22.27 8.88
N SER A 53 -17.84 23.29 8.18
CA SER A 53 -18.48 23.81 6.97
C SER A 53 -18.02 23.07 5.72
N GLU A 54 -18.78 23.16 4.63
CA GLU A 54 -18.39 22.58 3.33
C GLU A 54 -17.03 23.09 2.87
N ARG A 55 -16.78 24.40 3.00
CA ARG A 55 -15.49 25.04 2.67
C ARG A 55 -14.33 24.48 3.50
N GLN A 56 -14.54 24.23 4.80
CA GLN A 56 -13.52 23.60 5.63
C GLN A 56 -13.24 22.18 5.16
N ALA A 57 -14.29 21.43 4.80
CA ALA A 57 -14.14 20.07 4.32
C ALA A 57 -13.42 19.98 2.97
N GLU A 58 -13.67 20.91 2.05
CA GLU A 58 -12.87 21.09 0.82
C GLU A 58 -11.41 21.38 1.17
N GLY A 59 -11.16 22.27 2.13
CA GLY A 59 -9.81 22.58 2.61
C GLY A 59 -9.06 21.37 3.18
N ILE A 60 -9.76 20.44 3.85
CA ILE A 60 -9.19 19.17 4.31
C ILE A 60 -8.80 18.28 3.12
N ARG A 61 -9.66 18.16 2.09
CA ARG A 61 -9.35 17.38 0.88
C ARG A 61 -8.12 17.93 0.16
N ASP A 62 -8.03 19.25 0.00
CA ASP A 62 -6.81 19.89 -0.54
C ASP A 62 -5.59 19.66 0.35
N GLY A 63 -5.81 19.62 1.67
CA GLY A 63 -4.79 19.27 2.65
C GLY A 63 -4.19 17.88 2.42
N VAL A 64 -5.03 16.88 2.08
CA VAL A 64 -4.56 15.53 1.74
C VAL A 64 -3.59 15.58 0.55
N TYR A 65 -3.97 16.23 -0.55
CA TYR A 65 -3.11 16.31 -1.74
C TYR A 65 -1.77 17.01 -1.45
N ARG A 66 -1.80 18.11 -0.70
CA ARG A 66 -0.56 18.80 -0.27
C ARG A 66 0.32 17.93 0.63
N CYS A 67 -0.26 17.13 1.52
CA CYS A 67 0.53 16.22 2.36
C CYS A 67 1.14 15.09 1.53
N LEU A 68 0.40 14.52 0.58
CA LEU A 68 0.91 13.50 -0.34
C LEU A 68 2.11 14.03 -1.17
N GLU A 69 2.00 15.24 -1.70
CA GLU A 69 3.09 15.89 -2.44
C GLU A 69 4.35 16.07 -1.59
N ARG A 70 4.19 16.53 -0.34
CA ARG A 70 5.30 16.74 0.61
C ARG A 70 5.93 15.45 1.11
N LEU A 71 5.15 14.38 1.24
CA LEU A 71 5.62 13.08 1.72
C LEU A 71 6.31 12.27 0.62
N ARG A 72 5.90 12.43 -0.64
CA ARG A 72 6.41 11.64 -1.77
C ARG A 72 7.94 11.51 -1.82
N PRO A 73 8.76 12.58 -1.63
CA PRO A 73 10.22 12.46 -1.66
C PRO A 73 10.79 11.54 -0.58
N ASN A 74 10.11 11.43 0.56
CA ASN A 74 10.55 10.61 1.70
C ASN A 74 9.78 9.30 1.83
N ALA A 75 8.83 9.01 0.92
CA ALA A 75 7.92 7.88 1.09
C ALA A 75 8.66 6.54 1.16
N VAL A 76 9.64 6.33 0.28
CA VAL A 76 10.48 5.12 0.30
C VAL A 76 11.31 5.07 1.57
N SER A 77 12.00 6.14 1.95
CA SER A 77 12.81 6.18 3.19
C SER A 77 11.99 5.97 4.47
N LEU A 78 10.75 6.44 4.51
CA LEU A 78 9.85 6.21 5.64
C LEU A 78 9.46 4.73 5.76
N VAL A 79 9.24 4.04 4.63
CA VAL A 79 8.99 2.58 4.62
C VAL A 79 10.27 1.82 4.95
N ASP A 80 11.41 2.22 4.39
CA ASP A 80 12.71 1.60 4.65
C ASP A 80 13.16 1.76 6.11
N SER A 81 12.66 2.78 6.84
CA SER A 81 13.02 2.99 8.26
C SER A 81 12.55 1.87 9.19
N TRP A 82 11.64 1.00 8.74
CA TRP A 82 11.27 -0.23 9.46
C TRP A 82 12.32 -1.33 9.35
N ASP A 83 13.24 -1.20 8.39
CA ASP A 83 14.39 -2.08 8.16
C ASP A 83 14.07 -3.58 8.01
N PHE A 84 12.93 -3.90 7.36
CA PHE A 84 12.60 -5.28 7.01
C PHE A 84 13.56 -5.82 5.95
N ASP A 85 14.17 -6.97 6.19
CA ASP A 85 14.97 -7.65 5.18
C ASP A 85 14.09 -8.43 4.17
N ASP A 86 14.66 -8.84 3.04
CA ASP A 86 13.93 -9.58 2.01
C ASP A 86 13.44 -10.96 2.51
N ALA A 87 14.09 -11.52 3.53
CA ALA A 87 13.72 -12.80 4.14
C ALA A 87 12.54 -12.66 5.10
N GLU A 88 12.32 -11.49 5.70
CA GLU A 88 11.15 -11.16 6.51
C GLU A 88 9.98 -10.70 5.64
N LEU A 89 10.26 -9.86 4.64
CA LEU A 89 9.22 -9.25 3.79
C LEU A 89 8.60 -10.25 2.81
N HIS A 90 9.35 -11.26 2.36
CA HIS A 90 8.90 -12.33 1.47
C HIS A 90 8.16 -11.84 0.20
N SER A 91 8.54 -10.68 -0.33
CA SER A 91 7.87 -10.06 -1.48
C SER A 91 8.83 -9.87 -2.65
N VAL A 92 8.53 -10.51 -3.79
CA VAL A 92 9.31 -10.32 -5.03
C VAL A 92 9.12 -8.92 -5.62
N LEU A 93 7.95 -8.31 -5.42
CA LEU A 93 7.68 -6.92 -5.84
C LEU A 93 8.30 -5.90 -4.89
N GLY A 94 8.48 -6.27 -3.62
CA GLY A 94 9.00 -5.40 -2.57
C GLY A 94 10.50 -5.56 -2.31
N ARG A 95 11.26 -6.12 -3.25
CA ARG A 95 12.70 -6.35 -3.06
C ARG A 95 13.46 -5.07 -2.72
N ARG A 96 14.34 -5.14 -1.73
CA ARG A 96 15.18 -4.03 -1.27
C ARG A 96 16.11 -3.48 -2.37
N ASP A 97 16.56 -4.32 -3.29
CA ASP A 97 17.45 -3.93 -4.40
C ASP A 97 16.74 -3.27 -5.59
N GLY A 98 15.41 -3.22 -5.59
CA GLY A 98 14.59 -2.70 -6.69
C GLY A 98 14.65 -3.53 -7.98
N ASN A 99 15.34 -4.67 -7.99
CA ASN A 99 15.50 -5.53 -9.16
C ASN A 99 14.30 -6.45 -9.37
N VAL A 100 13.13 -5.84 -9.53
CA VAL A 100 11.83 -6.53 -9.49
C VAL A 100 11.62 -7.44 -10.70
N TYR A 101 11.84 -6.97 -11.93
CA TYR A 101 11.43 -7.71 -13.12
C TYR A 101 12.21 -9.02 -13.36
N PRO A 102 13.56 -9.02 -13.28
CA PRO A 102 14.31 -10.28 -13.40
C PRO A 102 13.97 -11.27 -12.29
N ALA A 103 13.82 -10.80 -11.05
CA ALA A 103 13.44 -11.63 -9.92
C ALA A 103 12.02 -12.22 -10.07
N LEU A 104 11.07 -11.43 -10.60
CA LEU A 104 9.71 -11.88 -10.86
C LEU A 104 9.66 -12.95 -11.96
N LEU A 105 10.47 -12.79 -13.01
CA LEU A 105 10.60 -13.80 -14.05
C LEU A 105 11.18 -15.10 -13.50
N GLU A 106 12.27 -15.03 -12.74
CA GLU A 106 12.89 -16.18 -12.10
C GLU A 106 11.92 -16.88 -11.14
N TRP A 107 11.19 -16.12 -10.32
CA TRP A 107 10.18 -16.63 -9.43
C TRP A 107 9.06 -17.36 -10.17
N ALA A 108 8.56 -16.78 -11.28
CA ALA A 108 7.54 -17.40 -12.11
C ALA A 108 8.04 -18.70 -12.74
N GLN A 109 9.27 -18.71 -13.29
CA GLN A 109 9.89 -19.92 -13.87
C GLN A 109 10.03 -21.06 -12.86
N LYS A 110 10.31 -20.74 -11.59
CA LYS A 110 10.45 -21.71 -10.50
C LYS A 110 9.10 -22.20 -9.93
N SER A 111 7.98 -21.70 -10.44
CA SER A 111 6.64 -22.14 -10.02
C SER A 111 6.43 -23.64 -10.26
N GLN A 112 5.68 -24.29 -9.38
CA GLN A 112 5.39 -25.73 -9.45
C GLN A 112 4.76 -26.15 -10.79
N LEU A 113 3.96 -25.27 -11.40
CA LEU A 113 3.28 -25.54 -12.67
C LEU A 113 4.23 -25.51 -13.88
N ASN A 114 5.39 -24.88 -13.75
CA ASN A 114 6.38 -24.75 -14.83
C ASN A 114 7.45 -25.85 -14.80
N LYS A 115 7.28 -26.87 -13.94
CA LYS A 115 8.17 -28.03 -13.87
C LYS A 115 8.13 -28.90 -15.13
N THR A 116 6.99 -28.92 -15.83
CA THR A 116 6.81 -29.62 -17.09
C THR A 116 6.22 -28.67 -18.12
N GLU A 117 6.69 -28.74 -19.37
CA GLU A 117 6.16 -27.89 -20.45
C GLU A 117 4.68 -28.18 -20.74
N VAL A 118 4.30 -29.46 -20.64
CA VAL A 118 2.92 -29.92 -20.78
C VAL A 118 2.45 -30.42 -19.42
N LEU A 119 1.32 -29.89 -18.95
CA LEU A 119 0.72 -30.33 -17.70
C LEU A 119 0.09 -31.72 -17.85
N PRO A 120 0.14 -32.60 -16.84
CA PRO A 120 -0.51 -33.92 -16.89
C PRO A 120 -2.02 -33.85 -17.19
N THR A 121 -2.67 -32.77 -16.78
CA THR A 121 -4.09 -32.49 -17.08
C THR A 121 -4.35 -32.38 -18.58
N PHE A 122 -3.38 -31.91 -19.36
CA PHE A 122 -3.51 -31.84 -20.81
C PHE A 122 -3.56 -33.24 -21.41
N GLU A 123 -2.62 -34.11 -21.09
CA GLU A 123 -2.59 -35.48 -21.62
C GLU A 123 -3.83 -36.28 -21.20
N LYS A 124 -4.26 -36.12 -19.95
CA LYS A 124 -5.37 -36.89 -19.38
C LYS A 124 -6.75 -36.43 -19.87
N TYR A 125 -6.97 -35.14 -20.09
CA TYR A 125 -8.31 -34.58 -20.35
C TYR A 125 -8.36 -33.68 -21.59
N LEU A 126 -7.56 -32.62 -21.64
CA LEU A 126 -7.72 -31.57 -22.67
C LEU A 126 -7.30 -32.06 -24.06
N GLY A 127 -6.22 -32.84 -24.16
CA GLY A 127 -5.71 -33.41 -25.39
C GLY A 127 -6.70 -34.35 -26.08
N PRO A 128 -7.24 -35.36 -25.38
CA PRO A 128 -8.32 -36.21 -25.92
C PRO A 128 -9.56 -35.41 -26.34
N MET A 129 -10.01 -34.46 -25.51
CA MET A 129 -11.17 -33.60 -25.81
C MET A 129 -10.97 -32.81 -27.12
N MET A 130 -9.79 -32.21 -27.30
CA MET A 130 -9.48 -31.45 -28.52
C MET A 130 -9.40 -32.34 -29.76
N LYS A 131 -8.85 -33.55 -29.65
CA LYS A 131 -8.79 -34.51 -30.76
C LYS A 131 -10.19 -34.95 -31.20
N GLU A 132 -11.07 -35.27 -30.25
CA GLU A 132 -12.46 -35.65 -30.53
C GLU A 132 -13.26 -34.50 -31.16
N GLY A 133 -13.05 -33.26 -30.71
CA GLY A 133 -13.67 -32.08 -31.33
C GLY A 133 -13.22 -31.87 -32.77
N ARG A 134 -11.94 -32.12 -33.09
CA ARG A 134 -11.41 -31.99 -34.46
C ARG A 134 -11.87 -33.10 -35.40
N SER A 135 -12.15 -34.31 -34.89
CA SER A 135 -12.66 -35.41 -35.73
C SER A 135 -14.13 -35.25 -36.14
N LYS A 136 -14.84 -34.26 -35.59
CA LYS A 136 -16.26 -33.96 -35.89
C LYS A 136 -16.42 -32.80 -36.89
N LEU A 137 -15.32 -32.25 -37.41
CA LEU A 137 -15.25 -31.28 -38.51
C LEU A 137 -14.85 -32.00 -39.80
#